data_AF-A0A7S3MRN2-F1
#
_entry.id   AF-A0A7S3MRN2-F1
#
_cell.length_a   1.000
_cell.length_b   1.000
_cell.length_c   1.000
_cell.angle_alpha   90.00
_cell.angle_beta   90.00
_cell.angle_gamma   90.00
#
_symmetry.space_group_name_H-M   'P 1'
#
loop_
_entity.id
_entity.type
_entity.pdbx_description
1 polymer ?
#
loop_
_entity_poly.entity_id
_entity_poly.type
_entity_poly.pdbx_seq_one_letter_code
_entity_poly.pdbx_strand_id
1 'polypeptide(L)'
;LIGTISYLRELSLESNWEVSDFTLHNIQGADTSENLSFFLGEYFQKGSLGGEPIWNLLRSKGFVTMMGFDSCTYKIYETLGENPQTDHLVNSFYCALSRITDLPQRKTETAQKCVGDQMTHWYLMNYISHFSKIYKGANQWIYAHFDTAHEITGQQGQALDDDLVEFLKNYFKAHSEDANVVVYLVADHGMRFGNFGTDPEAIQEHRLPAFFLLTPKSILNSIDSPLAHNSQKLTTKGDLRRSIFFLVKWQTGLDIPSASQYYDLFSERIPDNRTCKDAHIPEWFCCTNVMHPISSKVYLPSRLRSDEHKEMRDVLDTIAHQMVLEMNESTLPAEELCRRLEFGKTRAALYKELDSSSVLFRVVISVRQKNAS
;
A
#
# COMPACT_ATOMS: atom_id res chain seq x y z
N LEU A 1 -7.50 14.32 1.56
CA LEU A 1 -7.86 14.38 0.14
C LEU A 1 -9.37 14.61 -0.01
N ILE A 2 -9.89 15.75 0.47
CA ILE A 2 -11.32 16.05 0.41
C ILE A 2 -11.70 16.44 -1.03
N GLY A 3 -10.85 17.23 -1.70
CA GLY A 3 -11.04 17.66 -3.07
C GLY A 3 -11.07 16.48 -4.04
N THR A 4 -10.10 15.57 -3.92
CA THR A 4 -10.01 14.35 -4.74
C THR A 4 -11.26 13.51 -4.61
N ILE A 5 -11.72 13.20 -3.38
CA ILE A 5 -12.93 12.38 -3.18
C ILE A 5 -14.17 13.07 -3.74
N SER A 6 -14.30 14.39 -3.59
CA SER A 6 -15.41 15.13 -4.19
C SER A 6 -15.39 15.04 -5.71
N TYR A 7 -14.22 15.21 -6.31
CA TYR A 7 -14.06 15.12 -7.76
C TYR A 7 -14.32 13.71 -8.30
N LEU A 8 -13.84 12.67 -7.62
CA LEU A 8 -14.09 11.28 -8.01
C LEU A 8 -15.59 10.95 -8.03
N ARG A 9 -16.36 11.48 -7.07
CA ARG A 9 -17.82 11.35 -7.05
C ARG A 9 -18.49 12.08 -8.21
N GLU A 10 -18.09 13.33 -8.46
CA GLU A 10 -18.55 14.14 -9.60
C GLU A 10 -18.27 13.41 -10.93
N LEU A 11 -17.06 12.88 -11.09
CA LEU A 11 -16.64 12.14 -12.27
C LEU A 11 -17.56 10.94 -12.55
N SER A 12 -17.94 10.17 -11.53
CA SER A 12 -18.83 9.01 -11.70
C SER A 12 -20.26 9.39 -12.09
N LEU A 13 -20.76 10.53 -11.58
CA LEU A 13 -22.14 10.99 -11.77
C LEU A 13 -22.33 11.75 -13.10
N GLU A 14 -21.37 12.58 -13.47
CA GLU A 14 -21.53 13.60 -14.51
C GLU A 14 -20.77 13.29 -15.80
N SER A 15 -20.10 12.12 -15.88
CA SER A 15 -19.30 11.75 -17.05
C SER A 15 -19.53 10.31 -17.52
N ASN A 16 -18.83 9.94 -18.61
CA ASN A 16 -18.80 8.59 -19.16
C ASN A 16 -17.87 7.63 -18.39
N TRP A 17 -17.32 8.07 -17.26
CA TRP A 17 -16.49 7.28 -16.37
C TRP A 17 -17.31 6.73 -15.20
N GLU A 18 -16.96 5.53 -14.76
CA GLU A 18 -17.40 4.92 -13.51
C GLU A 18 -16.23 4.95 -12.53
N VAL A 19 -16.49 5.32 -11.28
CA VAL A 19 -15.51 5.25 -10.19
C VAL A 19 -15.96 4.24 -9.15
N SER A 20 -15.34 3.07 -9.16
CA SER A 20 -15.58 2.02 -8.17
C SER A 20 -14.67 2.20 -6.96
N ASP A 21 -15.26 2.47 -5.80
CA ASP A 21 -14.60 2.55 -4.49
C ASP A 21 -14.54 1.17 -3.82
N PHE A 22 -13.34 0.61 -3.69
CA PHE A 22 -13.11 -0.70 -3.09
C PHE A 22 -12.81 -0.57 -1.60
N THR A 23 -13.87 -0.51 -0.80
CA THR A 23 -13.78 -0.21 0.64
C THR A 23 -13.18 -1.34 1.49
N LEU A 24 -13.06 -2.55 0.94
CA LEU A 24 -12.48 -3.73 1.59
C LEU A 24 -11.24 -4.25 0.84
N HIS A 25 -10.48 -3.35 0.22
CA HIS A 25 -9.17 -3.68 -0.36
C HIS A 25 -8.13 -3.84 0.75
N ASN A 26 -7.54 -5.03 0.87
CA ASN A 26 -6.69 -5.40 2.01
C ASN A 26 -5.21 -5.52 1.61
N ILE A 27 -4.30 -5.09 2.50
CA ILE A 27 -2.85 -5.35 2.39
C ILE A 27 -2.53 -6.84 2.50
N GLN A 28 -1.38 -7.29 1.98
CA GLN A 28 -0.91 -8.66 2.17
C GLN A 28 0.40 -8.73 2.97
N GLY A 29 0.97 -7.57 3.31
CA GLY A 29 2.21 -7.49 4.06
C GLY A 29 2.44 -6.16 4.77
N ALA A 30 3.58 -6.04 5.45
CA ALA A 30 3.85 -4.93 6.37
C ALA A 30 4.14 -3.59 5.67
N ASP A 31 4.79 -3.65 4.50
CA ASP A 31 5.30 -2.47 3.82
C ASP A 31 5.11 -2.51 2.30
N THR A 32 5.62 -1.48 1.63
CA THR A 32 5.55 -1.30 0.18
C THR A 32 6.01 -2.52 -0.61
N SER A 33 7.05 -3.22 -0.16
CA SER A 33 7.61 -4.34 -0.91
C SER A 33 6.65 -5.53 -0.94
N GLU A 34 6.21 -5.98 0.23
CA GLU A 34 5.27 -7.09 0.35
C GLU A 34 3.94 -6.77 -0.32
N ASN A 35 3.45 -5.55 -0.15
CA ASN A 35 2.16 -5.16 -0.71
C ASN A 35 2.20 -5.03 -2.23
N LEU A 36 3.21 -4.35 -2.78
CA LEU A 36 3.31 -4.16 -4.21
C LEU A 36 3.80 -5.42 -4.95
N SER A 37 4.43 -6.39 -4.29
CA SER A 37 4.86 -7.64 -4.94
C SER A 37 3.71 -8.36 -5.63
N PHE A 38 2.52 -8.41 -5.03
CA PHE A 38 1.36 -9.08 -5.65
C PHE A 38 0.70 -8.26 -6.78
N PHE A 39 0.97 -6.95 -6.83
CA PHE A 39 0.52 -6.08 -7.92
C PHE A 39 1.48 -6.15 -9.11
N LEU A 40 2.78 -6.00 -8.82
CA LEU A 40 3.84 -5.81 -9.79
C LEU A 40 4.48 -7.14 -10.23
N GLY A 41 4.45 -8.17 -9.40
CA GLY A 41 4.86 -9.55 -9.69
C GLY A 41 3.80 -10.56 -9.27
N GLU A 42 4.17 -11.83 -9.06
CA GLU A 42 3.22 -12.91 -8.77
C GLU A 42 3.11 -13.25 -7.29
N TYR A 43 4.19 -13.09 -6.52
CA TYR A 43 4.23 -13.37 -5.09
C TYR A 43 5.35 -12.60 -4.40
N PHE A 44 5.27 -12.44 -3.08
CA PHE A 44 6.36 -11.85 -2.32
C PHE A 44 7.45 -12.87 -2.00
N GLN A 45 8.69 -12.58 -2.42
CA GLN A 45 9.90 -13.17 -1.88
C GLN A 45 10.88 -12.04 -1.57
N LYS A 46 11.58 -12.09 -0.44
CA LYS A 46 12.53 -11.02 -0.10
C LYS A 46 13.57 -10.84 -1.21
N GLY A 47 13.58 -9.66 -1.83
CA GLY A 47 14.45 -9.38 -2.97
C GLY A 47 14.03 -10.07 -4.28
N SER A 48 12.74 -10.36 -4.48
CA SER A 48 12.17 -10.74 -5.77
C SER A 48 10.67 -10.44 -5.82
N LEU A 49 10.18 -10.10 -7.01
CA LEU A 49 8.76 -9.91 -7.28
C LEU A 49 7.99 -11.21 -7.52
N GLY A 50 8.70 -12.35 -7.61
CA GLY A 50 8.11 -13.64 -7.97
C GLY A 50 7.59 -13.65 -9.41
N GLY A 51 8.15 -14.52 -10.26
CA GLY A 51 7.84 -14.48 -11.69
C GLY A 51 8.31 -13.18 -12.36
N GLU A 52 7.83 -12.94 -13.58
CA GLU A 52 8.25 -11.78 -14.36
C GLU A 52 7.43 -10.52 -13.97
N PRO A 53 8.08 -9.38 -13.70
CA PRO A 53 7.38 -8.14 -13.37
C PRO A 53 6.47 -7.65 -14.50
N ILE A 54 5.37 -7.00 -14.13
CA ILE A 54 4.31 -6.58 -15.06
C ILE A 54 4.82 -5.70 -16.19
N TRP A 55 5.75 -4.79 -15.90
CA TRP A 55 6.31 -3.90 -16.91
C TRP A 55 7.19 -4.66 -17.92
N ASN A 56 7.98 -5.65 -17.48
CA ASN A 56 8.78 -6.46 -18.40
C ASN A 56 7.87 -7.30 -19.30
N LEU A 57 6.82 -7.91 -18.72
CA LEU A 57 5.81 -8.67 -19.46
C LEU A 57 5.14 -7.79 -20.52
N LEU A 58 4.57 -6.65 -20.13
CA LEU A 58 3.84 -5.79 -21.07
C LEU A 58 4.76 -5.18 -22.13
N ARG A 59 5.99 -4.79 -21.75
CA ARG A 59 7.00 -4.32 -22.71
C ARG A 59 7.34 -5.38 -23.75
N SER A 60 7.53 -6.64 -23.34
CA SER A 60 7.77 -7.76 -24.27
C SER A 60 6.61 -8.02 -25.24
N LYS A 61 5.41 -7.52 -24.91
CA LYS A 61 4.20 -7.61 -25.72
C LYS A 61 3.90 -6.34 -26.54
N GLY A 62 4.84 -5.40 -26.58
CA GLY A 62 4.76 -4.19 -27.40
C GLY A 62 4.05 -3.01 -26.73
N PHE A 63 3.80 -3.06 -25.42
CA PHE A 63 3.38 -1.88 -24.68
C PHE A 63 4.57 -0.94 -24.52
N VAL A 64 4.30 0.37 -24.58
CA VAL A 64 5.27 1.37 -24.12
C VAL A 64 5.12 1.52 -22.61
N THR A 65 6.22 1.36 -21.89
CA THR A 65 6.21 1.24 -20.43
C THR A 65 6.89 2.41 -19.74
N MET A 66 6.20 2.96 -18.75
CA MET A 66 6.71 4.01 -17.87
C MET A 66 6.65 3.56 -16.42
N MET A 67 7.72 3.85 -15.68
CA MET A 67 7.79 3.73 -14.24
C MET A 67 8.39 5.02 -13.68
N GLY A 68 7.66 5.71 -12.79
CA GLY A 68 8.09 7.00 -12.25
C GLY A 68 7.82 7.19 -10.77
N PHE A 69 8.66 8.00 -10.14
CA PHE A 69 8.66 8.31 -8.72
C PHE A 69 8.76 9.83 -8.54
N ASP A 70 8.09 10.40 -7.54
CA ASP A 70 8.17 11.84 -7.20
C ASP A 70 9.24 12.15 -6.14
N SER A 71 10.08 11.16 -5.82
CA SER A 71 11.16 11.26 -4.85
C SER A 71 12.34 10.34 -5.23
N CYS A 72 13.46 10.43 -4.50
CA CYS A 72 14.61 9.55 -4.74
C CYS A 72 14.39 8.15 -4.13
N THR A 73 13.57 7.36 -4.79
CA THR A 73 13.16 6.02 -4.34
C THR A 73 14.07 4.90 -4.86
N TYR A 74 15.40 5.08 -4.89
CA TYR A 74 16.34 4.06 -5.43
C TYR A 74 16.21 2.68 -4.74
N LYS A 75 15.80 2.70 -3.46
CA LYS A 75 15.62 1.49 -2.66
C LYS A 75 14.45 0.64 -3.11
N ILE A 76 13.45 1.19 -3.81
CA ILE A 76 12.29 0.36 -4.17
C ILE A 76 12.70 -0.75 -5.14
N TYR A 77 13.59 -0.47 -6.10
CA TYR A 77 14.11 -1.49 -7.02
C TYR A 77 14.92 -2.56 -6.29
N GLU A 78 15.78 -2.13 -5.34
CA GLU A 78 16.53 -3.06 -4.48
C GLU A 78 15.60 -3.92 -3.62
N THR A 79 14.52 -3.33 -3.09
CA THR A 79 13.58 -4.02 -2.20
C THR A 79 12.69 -5.00 -2.98
N LEU A 80 12.29 -4.61 -4.19
CA LEU A 80 11.59 -5.49 -5.13
C LEU A 80 12.53 -6.54 -5.75
N GLY A 81 13.85 -6.33 -5.66
CA GLY A 81 14.86 -7.26 -6.16
C GLY A 81 15.01 -7.33 -7.67
N GLU A 82 14.44 -6.35 -8.37
CA GLU A 82 14.36 -6.33 -9.83
C GLU A 82 14.79 -4.96 -10.35
N ASN A 83 15.63 -4.96 -11.39
CA ASN A 83 15.98 -3.73 -12.09
C ASN A 83 14.96 -3.47 -13.20
N PRO A 84 14.09 -2.46 -13.08
CA PRO A 84 12.98 -2.28 -14.00
C PRO A 84 13.47 -2.02 -15.43
N GLN A 85 13.17 -2.94 -16.35
CA GLN A 85 13.44 -2.76 -17.78
C GLN A 85 12.25 -2.06 -18.44
N THR A 86 12.05 -0.80 -18.09
CA THR A 86 11.01 0.06 -18.69
C THR A 86 11.58 0.94 -19.79
N ASP A 87 10.72 1.42 -20.69
CA ASP A 87 11.13 2.37 -21.73
C ASP A 87 11.40 3.76 -21.14
N HIS A 88 10.65 4.13 -20.09
CA HIS A 88 10.81 5.38 -19.36
C HIS A 88 10.92 5.14 -17.85
N LEU A 89 12.13 5.27 -17.31
CA LEU A 89 12.40 5.21 -15.87
C LEU A 89 12.63 6.62 -15.29
N VAL A 90 11.63 7.16 -14.59
CA VAL A 90 11.66 8.52 -14.02
C VAL A 90 12.03 8.46 -12.54
N ASN A 91 13.33 8.46 -12.23
CA ASN A 91 13.85 8.53 -10.85
C ASN A 91 15.18 9.30 -10.74
N SER A 92 16.06 9.18 -11.74
CA SER A 92 17.39 9.82 -11.73
C SER A 92 17.34 11.33 -11.51
N PHE A 93 16.32 12.02 -12.06
CA PHE A 93 16.10 13.44 -11.81
C PHE A 93 15.90 13.73 -10.32
N TYR A 94 15.00 13.03 -9.65
CA TYR A 94 14.70 13.21 -8.23
C TYR A 94 15.87 12.79 -7.33
N CYS A 95 16.66 11.80 -7.74
CA CYS A 95 17.88 11.42 -7.02
C CYS A 95 19.05 12.39 -7.20
N ALA A 96 19.18 13.03 -8.35
CA ALA A 96 20.14 14.12 -8.50
C ALA A 96 19.70 15.33 -7.67
N LEU A 97 18.41 15.66 -7.73
CA LEU A 97 17.80 16.75 -6.99
C LEU A 97 17.95 16.58 -5.46
N SER A 98 17.70 15.39 -4.91
CA SER A 98 17.88 15.12 -3.48
C SER A 98 19.32 15.22 -2.98
N ARG A 99 20.31 15.12 -3.89
CA ARG A 99 21.74 15.29 -3.55
C ARG A 99 22.20 16.74 -3.56
N ILE A 100 21.55 17.59 -4.35
CA ILE A 100 21.96 18.99 -4.55
C ILE A 100 21.04 19.99 -3.82
N THR A 101 19.98 19.50 -3.19
CA THR A 101 19.02 20.31 -2.43
C THR A 101 18.77 19.68 -1.06
N ASP A 102 18.21 20.46 -0.14
CA ASP A 102 17.81 19.99 1.21
C ASP A 102 16.41 19.36 1.22
N LEU A 103 16.01 18.69 0.14
CA LEU A 103 14.71 18.04 0.07
C LEU A 103 14.57 16.95 1.14
N PRO A 104 13.47 16.92 1.90
CA PRO A 104 13.20 15.87 2.88
C PRO A 104 13.31 14.47 2.30
N GLN A 105 14.17 13.64 2.91
CA GLN A 105 14.37 12.24 2.56
C GLN A 105 13.88 11.28 3.65
N ARG A 106 13.72 11.76 4.90
CA ARG A 106 13.31 10.93 6.03
C ARG A 106 11.84 11.18 6.37
N LYS A 107 11.17 10.14 6.86
CA LYS A 107 9.76 10.22 7.30
C LYS A 107 9.53 11.21 8.45
N THR A 108 10.59 11.50 9.21
CA THR A 108 10.61 12.46 10.32
C THR A 108 10.82 13.90 9.86
N GLU A 109 11.23 14.11 8.60
CA GLU A 109 11.39 15.43 8.01
C GLU A 109 10.06 15.83 7.38
N THR A 110 9.32 16.72 8.04
CA THR A 110 7.93 17.03 7.72
C THR A 110 7.79 18.27 6.85
N ALA A 111 8.86 18.70 6.18
CA ALA A 111 8.80 19.82 5.24
C ALA A 111 8.21 19.35 3.90
N GLN A 112 7.54 20.26 3.21
CA GLN A 112 6.99 20.01 1.87
C GLN A 112 8.13 19.76 0.86
N LYS A 113 7.89 18.86 -0.10
CA LYS A 113 8.86 18.53 -1.15
C LYS A 113 8.59 19.39 -2.39
N CYS A 114 9.17 20.59 -2.42
CA CYS A 114 9.00 21.55 -3.53
C CYS A 114 10.25 21.68 -4.40
N VAL A 115 10.06 21.92 -5.69
CA VAL A 115 11.10 22.28 -6.65
C VAL A 115 10.66 23.58 -7.33
N GLY A 116 11.38 24.67 -7.07
CA GLY A 116 10.87 25.99 -7.45
C GLY A 116 9.57 26.31 -6.74
N ASP A 117 8.53 26.60 -7.50
CA ASP A 117 7.18 26.96 -7.06
C ASP A 117 6.19 25.79 -7.02
N GLN A 118 6.60 24.59 -7.44
CA GLN A 118 5.72 23.42 -7.57
C GLN A 118 6.15 22.26 -6.66
N MET A 119 5.20 21.40 -6.31
CA MET A 119 5.48 20.15 -5.58
C MET A 119 6.20 19.13 -6.49
N THR A 120 6.99 18.22 -5.92
CA THR A 120 7.68 17.19 -6.73
C THR A 120 6.70 16.30 -7.51
N HIS A 121 5.55 15.96 -6.94
CA HIS A 121 4.53 15.15 -7.62
C HIS A 121 3.94 15.84 -8.85
N TRP A 122 3.85 17.18 -8.86
CA TRP A 122 3.36 17.95 -10.00
C TRP A 122 4.20 17.69 -11.26
N TYR A 123 5.53 17.61 -11.12
CA TYR A 123 6.42 17.32 -12.25
C TYR A 123 6.22 15.90 -12.78
N LEU A 124 6.00 14.91 -11.91
CA LEU A 124 5.71 13.54 -12.32
C LEU A 124 4.36 13.45 -13.04
N MET A 125 3.32 14.13 -12.54
CA MET A 125 2.00 14.21 -13.18
C MET A 125 2.07 14.83 -14.59
N ASN A 126 2.86 15.89 -14.76
CA ASN A 126 3.09 16.48 -16.07
C ASN A 126 3.85 15.54 -17.01
N TYR A 127 4.82 14.78 -16.48
CA TYR A 127 5.51 13.75 -17.26
C TYR A 127 4.55 12.68 -17.77
N ILE A 128 3.63 12.21 -16.92
CA ILE A 128 2.58 11.24 -17.32
C ILE A 128 1.75 11.80 -18.47
N SER A 129 1.26 13.04 -18.34
CA SER A 129 0.48 13.70 -19.41
C SER A 129 1.26 13.82 -20.73
N HIS A 130 2.55 14.16 -20.66
CA HIS A 130 3.41 14.22 -21.83
C HIS A 130 3.66 12.83 -22.44
N PHE A 131 3.96 11.83 -21.62
CA PHE A 131 4.17 10.44 -22.03
C PHE A 131 2.96 9.92 -22.80
N SER A 132 1.76 10.08 -22.24
CA SER A 132 0.53 9.62 -22.90
C SER A 132 0.25 10.34 -24.21
N LYS A 133 0.59 11.63 -24.30
CA LYS A 133 0.47 12.42 -25.53
C LYS A 133 1.44 11.97 -26.63
N ILE A 134 2.71 11.72 -26.31
CA ILE A 134 3.72 11.33 -27.32
C ILE A 134 3.51 9.91 -27.83
N TYR A 135 2.98 9.01 -26.98
CA TYR A 135 2.67 7.63 -27.33
C TYR A 135 1.19 7.42 -27.64
N LYS A 136 0.49 8.47 -28.10
CA LYS A 136 -0.91 8.37 -28.51
C LYS A 136 -1.08 7.28 -29.57
N GLY A 137 -2.01 6.36 -29.34
CA GLY A 137 -2.31 5.23 -30.23
C GLY A 137 -1.47 3.97 -29.96
N ALA A 138 -0.47 4.02 -29.09
CA ALA A 138 0.20 2.83 -28.58
C ALA A 138 -0.49 2.32 -27.31
N ASN A 139 -0.40 1.01 -27.04
CA ASN A 139 -0.75 0.46 -25.74
C ASN A 139 0.28 0.93 -24.71
N GLN A 140 -0.19 1.48 -23.59
CA GLN A 140 0.65 2.09 -22.57
C GLN A 140 0.48 1.38 -21.23
N TRP A 141 1.57 1.20 -20.51
CA TRP A 141 1.55 0.82 -19.10
C TRP A 141 2.31 1.87 -18.29
N ILE A 142 1.61 2.54 -17.38
CA ILE A 142 2.16 3.65 -16.59
C ILE A 142 2.03 3.28 -15.11
N TYR A 143 3.18 3.12 -14.46
CA TYR A 143 3.27 3.03 -13.01
C TYR A 143 3.86 4.34 -12.46
N ALA A 144 3.10 5.03 -11.61
CA ALA A 144 3.55 6.25 -10.94
C ALA A 144 3.39 6.08 -9.42
N HIS A 145 4.47 6.30 -8.69
CA HIS A 145 4.51 6.20 -7.24
C HIS A 145 4.69 7.59 -6.62
N PHE A 146 3.77 7.95 -5.73
CA PHE A 146 3.75 9.25 -5.07
C PHE A 146 4.07 9.10 -3.58
N ASP A 147 5.24 9.57 -3.16
CA ASP A 147 5.78 9.51 -1.79
C ASP A 147 5.36 10.73 -0.95
N THR A 148 4.41 11.53 -1.42
CA THR A 148 4.01 12.79 -0.77
C THR A 148 3.46 12.57 0.64
N ALA A 149 2.66 11.52 0.87
CA ALA A 149 2.10 11.21 2.19
C ALA A 149 3.02 10.35 3.08
N HIS A 150 4.26 10.08 2.65
CA HIS A 150 5.14 9.12 3.33
C HIS A 150 5.94 9.77 4.48
N GLU A 151 5.23 10.13 5.56
CA GLU A 151 5.72 10.89 6.70
C GLU A 151 4.91 10.64 7.99
N ILE A 152 5.35 11.18 9.13
CA ILE A 152 4.85 10.81 10.47
C ILE A 152 3.61 11.59 10.96
N THR A 153 3.23 12.70 10.33
CA THR A 153 2.18 13.62 10.81
C THR A 153 0.80 13.33 10.20
N GLY A 154 0.76 12.72 9.01
CA GLY A 154 -0.47 12.51 8.24
C GLY A 154 -1.01 13.77 7.55
N GLN A 155 -0.21 14.84 7.46
CA GLN A 155 -0.65 16.14 6.94
C GLN A 155 -0.19 16.39 5.51
N GLN A 156 0.97 15.85 5.13
CA GLN A 156 1.59 16.14 3.83
C GLN A 156 0.75 15.65 2.64
N GLY A 157 -0.07 14.62 2.84
CA GLY A 157 -1.03 14.17 1.83
C GLY A 157 -2.03 15.26 1.38
N GLN A 158 -2.25 16.32 2.16
CA GLN A 158 -3.09 17.44 1.73
C GLN A 158 -2.49 18.23 0.57
N ALA A 159 -1.16 18.28 0.46
CA ALA A 159 -0.49 18.97 -0.64
C ALA A 159 -0.70 18.28 -2.00
N LEU A 160 -1.06 16.99 -1.99
CA LEU A 160 -1.39 16.24 -3.20
C LEU A 160 -2.81 16.52 -3.70
N ASP A 161 -3.71 17.05 -2.86
CA ASP A 161 -5.16 17.03 -3.12
C ASP A 161 -5.55 17.84 -4.37
N ASP A 162 -5.16 19.11 -4.40
CA ASP A 162 -5.52 20.01 -5.49
C ASP A 162 -4.80 19.64 -6.79
N ASP A 163 -3.51 19.31 -6.70
CA ASP A 163 -2.68 18.89 -7.84
C ASP A 163 -3.21 17.59 -8.47
N LEU A 164 -3.65 16.62 -7.67
CA LEU A 164 -4.23 15.37 -8.16
C LEU A 164 -5.58 15.60 -8.83
N VAL A 165 -6.43 16.47 -8.27
CA VAL A 165 -7.70 16.86 -8.90
C VAL A 165 -7.46 17.51 -10.25
N GLU A 166 -6.56 18.49 -10.32
CA GLU A 166 -6.21 19.18 -11.56
C GLU A 166 -5.64 18.21 -12.60
N PHE A 167 -4.70 17.35 -12.19
CA PHE A 167 -4.12 16.33 -13.05
C PHE A 167 -5.19 15.40 -13.63
N LEU A 168 -6.04 14.80 -12.80
CA LEU A 168 -7.07 13.86 -13.26
C LEU A 168 -8.10 14.56 -14.17
N LYS A 169 -8.53 15.78 -13.84
CA LYS A 169 -9.42 16.59 -14.70
C LYS A 169 -8.83 16.79 -16.08
N ASN A 170 -7.57 17.25 -16.13
CA ASN A 170 -6.88 17.51 -17.39
C ASN A 170 -6.62 16.22 -18.17
N TYR A 171 -6.22 15.15 -17.47
CA TYR A 171 -5.93 13.85 -18.09
C TYR A 171 -7.18 13.23 -18.70
N PHE A 172 -8.30 13.17 -17.98
CA PHE A 172 -9.55 12.62 -18.51
C PHE A 172 -10.19 13.50 -19.58
N LYS A 173 -10.03 14.82 -19.50
CA LYS A 173 -10.45 15.72 -20.60
C LYS A 173 -9.65 15.47 -21.87
N ALA A 174 -8.34 15.24 -21.76
CA ALA A 174 -7.48 14.95 -22.92
C ALA A 174 -7.75 13.57 -23.54
N HIS A 175 -8.26 12.64 -22.73
CA HIS A 175 -8.59 11.26 -23.13
C HIS A 175 -10.10 11.00 -23.17
N SER A 176 -10.93 12.05 -23.28
CA SER A 176 -12.40 11.90 -23.20
C SER A 176 -12.98 11.07 -24.34
N GLU A 177 -12.28 11.02 -25.48
CA GLU A 177 -12.63 10.19 -26.64
C GLU A 177 -11.90 8.82 -26.63
N ASP A 178 -10.97 8.60 -25.70
CA ASP A 178 -10.23 7.36 -25.59
C ASP A 178 -10.95 6.40 -24.62
N ALA A 179 -11.75 5.51 -25.21
CA ALA A 179 -12.51 4.53 -24.46
C ALA A 179 -11.67 3.41 -23.81
N ASN A 180 -10.33 3.44 -23.93
CA ASN A 180 -9.45 2.35 -23.51
C ASN A 180 -8.53 2.68 -22.33
N VAL A 181 -8.71 3.84 -21.70
CA VAL A 181 -7.92 4.24 -20.53
C VAL A 181 -8.59 3.72 -19.26
N VAL A 182 -7.88 2.96 -18.44
CA VAL A 182 -8.33 2.51 -17.11
C VAL A 182 -7.30 2.96 -16.08
N VAL A 183 -7.75 3.60 -14.99
CA VAL A 183 -6.86 4.13 -13.95
C VAL A 183 -7.11 3.43 -12.63
N TYR A 184 -6.04 2.88 -12.05
CA TYR A 184 -6.01 2.31 -10.71
C TYR A 184 -5.36 3.33 -9.79
N LEU A 185 -6.17 4.04 -9.00
CA LEU A 185 -5.67 4.93 -7.94
C LEU A 185 -5.63 4.13 -6.64
N VAL A 186 -4.44 3.60 -6.30
CA VAL A 186 -4.26 2.62 -5.22
C VAL A 186 -3.11 3.02 -4.29
N ALA A 187 -3.35 2.94 -2.98
CA ALA A 187 -2.31 3.02 -1.97
C ALA A 187 -1.68 1.65 -1.72
N ASP A 188 -0.40 1.59 -1.38
CA ASP A 188 0.28 0.35 -0.99
C ASP A 188 -0.18 -0.13 0.40
N HIS A 189 -0.33 0.81 1.34
CA HIS A 189 -0.87 0.60 2.69
C HIS A 189 -1.46 1.91 3.25
N GLY A 190 -2.22 1.85 4.36
CA GLY A 190 -2.63 3.05 5.10
C GLY A 190 -1.54 3.63 6.02
N MET A 191 -1.88 4.60 6.87
CA MET A 191 -0.89 5.23 7.76
C MET A 191 -0.28 4.23 8.76
N ARG A 192 1.05 4.12 8.79
CA ARG A 192 1.79 3.24 9.72
C ARG A 192 2.87 3.92 10.55
N PHE A 193 3.12 5.21 10.30
CA PHE A 193 4.21 5.96 10.91
C PHE A 193 3.70 6.91 11.98
N GLY A 194 4.49 7.19 13.01
CA GLY A 194 4.06 8.05 14.11
C GLY A 194 3.28 7.29 15.18
N ASN A 195 2.44 7.99 15.94
CA ASN A 195 1.81 7.47 17.15
C ASN A 195 0.50 6.71 16.90
N PHE A 196 0.28 6.22 15.68
CA PHE A 196 -0.95 5.52 15.32
C PHE A 196 -0.89 4.01 15.60
N GLY A 197 0.29 3.47 15.94
CA GLY A 197 0.50 2.03 16.09
C GLY A 197 -0.19 1.36 17.29
N THR A 198 -0.87 2.09 18.17
CA THR A 198 -1.63 1.54 19.33
C THR A 198 -3.14 1.70 19.21
N ASP A 199 -3.59 2.42 18.21
CA ASP A 199 -5.00 2.75 17.99
C ASP A 199 -5.62 1.65 17.10
N PRO A 200 -6.68 0.94 17.56
CA PRO A 200 -7.36 -0.08 16.75
C PRO A 200 -7.81 0.42 15.38
N GLU A 201 -8.29 1.66 15.31
CA GLU A 201 -8.78 2.31 14.11
C GLU A 201 -7.65 2.55 13.12
N ALA A 202 -6.49 2.99 13.60
CA ALA A 202 -5.30 3.15 12.76
C ALA A 202 -4.73 1.81 12.27
N ILE A 203 -4.83 0.74 13.06
CA ILE A 203 -4.46 -0.61 12.59
C ILE A 203 -5.37 -1.03 11.44
N GLN A 204 -6.66 -0.71 11.50
CA GLN A 204 -7.60 -0.95 10.41
C GLN A 204 -7.29 -0.08 9.19
N GLU A 205 -7.00 1.21 9.38
CA GLU A 205 -6.59 2.11 8.31
C GLU A 205 -5.33 1.59 7.59
N HIS A 206 -4.32 1.14 8.34
CA HIS A 206 -3.11 0.53 7.76
C HIS A 206 -3.45 -0.66 6.86
N ARG A 207 -4.40 -1.51 7.30
CA ARG A 207 -4.81 -2.73 6.58
C ARG A 207 -5.70 -2.49 5.37
N LEU A 208 -6.38 -1.34 5.31
CA LEU A 208 -7.35 -0.97 4.29
C LEU A 208 -6.85 0.23 3.46
N PRO A 209 -5.87 0.04 2.58
CA PRO A 209 -5.40 1.07 1.67
C PRO A 209 -6.54 1.54 0.76
N ALA A 210 -6.55 2.84 0.47
CA ALA A 210 -7.46 3.42 -0.51
C ALA A 210 -7.27 2.75 -1.88
N PHE A 211 -8.38 2.36 -2.52
CA PHE A 211 -8.40 1.86 -3.89
C PHE A 211 -9.64 2.35 -4.63
N PHE A 212 -9.41 3.18 -5.65
CA PHE A 212 -10.42 3.62 -6.59
C PHE A 212 -10.05 3.13 -7.99
N LEU A 213 -11.00 2.47 -8.65
CA LEU A 213 -10.88 2.05 -10.03
C LEU A 213 -11.72 2.94 -10.92
N LEU A 214 -11.08 3.67 -11.82
CA LEU A 214 -11.72 4.60 -12.74
C LEU A 214 -11.74 3.94 -14.12
N THR A 215 -12.94 3.62 -14.61
CA THR A 215 -13.14 2.85 -15.84
C THR A 215 -14.19 3.52 -16.74
N PRO A 216 -13.99 3.61 -18.07
CA PRO A 216 -15.02 4.03 -19.00
C PRO A 216 -16.24 3.10 -18.92
N LYS A 217 -17.43 3.67 -18.78
CA LYS A 217 -18.70 2.91 -18.70
C LYS A 217 -18.90 1.99 -19.92
N SER A 218 -18.35 2.34 -21.08
CA SER A 218 -18.36 1.51 -22.29
C SER A 218 -17.65 0.17 -22.10
N ILE A 219 -16.51 0.14 -21.39
CA ILE A 219 -15.80 -1.11 -21.08
C ILE A 219 -16.69 -1.98 -20.19
N LEU A 220 -17.22 -1.39 -19.11
CA LEU A 220 -18.05 -2.12 -18.13
C LEU A 220 -19.30 -2.75 -18.76
N ASN A 221 -19.98 -2.00 -19.62
CA ASN A 221 -21.18 -2.47 -20.32
C ASN A 221 -20.85 -3.57 -21.34
N SER A 222 -19.67 -3.54 -21.96
CA SER A 222 -19.27 -4.52 -22.97
C SER A 222 -18.91 -5.89 -22.41
N ILE A 223 -18.54 -5.97 -21.14
CA ILE A 223 -18.09 -7.19 -20.46
C ILE A 223 -19.06 -7.69 -19.37
N ASP A 224 -20.23 -7.05 -19.23
CA ASP A 224 -21.22 -7.34 -18.16
C ASP A 224 -20.58 -7.43 -16.77
N SER A 225 -19.83 -6.37 -16.41
CA SER A 225 -18.90 -6.43 -15.30
C SER A 225 -19.56 -6.56 -13.92
N PRO A 226 -19.12 -7.47 -13.03
CA PRO A 226 -19.60 -7.57 -11.65
C PRO A 226 -18.94 -6.54 -10.70
N LEU A 227 -18.29 -5.49 -11.24
CA LEU A 227 -17.52 -4.53 -10.45
C LEU A 227 -18.34 -3.84 -9.34
N ALA A 228 -19.61 -3.53 -9.59
CA ALA A 228 -20.49 -2.97 -8.56
C ALA A 228 -20.59 -3.89 -7.34
N HIS A 229 -20.70 -5.21 -7.57
CA HIS A 229 -20.68 -6.22 -6.51
C HIS A 229 -19.29 -6.36 -5.89
N ASN A 230 -18.25 -6.49 -6.72
CA ASN A 230 -16.88 -6.75 -6.27
C ASN A 230 -16.28 -5.60 -5.47
N SER A 231 -16.70 -4.35 -5.72
CA SER A 231 -16.26 -3.17 -4.95
C SER A 231 -16.56 -3.27 -3.45
N GLN A 232 -17.58 -4.04 -3.09
CA GLN A 232 -18.01 -4.26 -1.71
C GLN A 232 -17.46 -5.56 -1.10
N LYS A 233 -16.48 -6.21 -1.75
CA LYS A 233 -15.89 -7.48 -1.32
C LYS A 233 -14.44 -7.34 -0.92
N LEU A 234 -13.98 -8.34 -0.15
CA LEU A 234 -12.58 -8.47 0.22
C LEU A 234 -11.75 -8.68 -1.06
N THR A 235 -10.88 -7.71 -1.37
CA THR A 235 -9.97 -7.76 -2.52
C THR A 235 -8.52 -7.60 -2.07
N THR A 236 -7.59 -8.05 -2.91
CA THR A 236 -6.15 -7.94 -2.68
C THR A 236 -5.44 -7.47 -3.93
N LYS A 237 -4.14 -7.14 -3.81
CA LYS A 237 -3.35 -6.66 -4.96
C LYS A 237 -3.14 -7.73 -6.03
N GLY A 238 -3.19 -9.01 -5.66
CA GLY A 238 -3.23 -10.11 -6.61
C GLY A 238 -4.48 -10.09 -7.50
N ASP A 239 -5.64 -9.69 -6.97
CA ASP A 239 -6.85 -9.52 -7.76
C ASP A 239 -6.68 -8.38 -8.79
N LEU A 240 -6.04 -7.27 -8.40
CA LEU A 240 -5.73 -6.17 -9.31
C LEU A 240 -4.83 -6.63 -10.47
N ARG A 241 -3.77 -7.38 -10.17
CA ARG A 241 -2.88 -7.92 -11.22
C ARG A 241 -3.64 -8.81 -12.19
N ARG A 242 -4.44 -9.75 -11.68
CA ARG A 242 -5.25 -10.64 -12.52
C ARG A 242 -6.21 -9.83 -13.40
N SER A 243 -6.82 -8.79 -12.84
CA SER A 243 -7.73 -7.87 -13.56
C SER A 243 -7.04 -7.08 -14.67
N ILE A 244 -5.79 -6.63 -14.44
CA ILE A 244 -5.00 -5.95 -15.48
C ILE A 244 -4.74 -6.89 -16.65
N PHE A 245 -4.32 -8.13 -16.38
CA PHE A 245 -4.08 -9.11 -17.44
C PHE A 245 -5.35 -9.53 -18.17
N PHE A 246 -6.50 -9.57 -17.49
CA PHE A 246 -7.78 -9.71 -18.16
C PHE A 246 -8.02 -8.56 -19.15
N LEU A 247 -7.87 -7.30 -18.73
CA LEU A 247 -8.07 -6.15 -19.64
C LEU A 247 -7.10 -6.16 -20.82
N VAL A 248 -5.83 -6.51 -20.57
CA VAL A 248 -4.82 -6.64 -21.64
C VAL A 248 -5.26 -7.70 -22.65
N LYS A 249 -5.69 -8.88 -22.19
CA LYS A 249 -6.19 -9.95 -23.05
C LYS A 249 -7.45 -9.53 -23.79
N TRP A 250 -8.39 -8.89 -23.10
CA TRP A 250 -9.65 -8.43 -23.67
C TRP A 250 -9.42 -7.42 -24.80
N GLN A 251 -8.51 -6.45 -24.59
CA GLN A 251 -8.23 -5.40 -25.57
C GLN A 251 -7.33 -5.86 -26.73
N THR A 252 -6.36 -6.73 -26.47
CA THR A 252 -5.28 -7.03 -27.44
C THR A 252 -5.24 -8.48 -27.92
N GLY A 253 -6.01 -9.37 -27.28
CA GLY A 253 -5.91 -10.82 -27.49
C GLY A 253 -4.66 -11.47 -26.87
N LEU A 254 -3.78 -10.69 -26.23
CA LEU A 254 -2.54 -11.18 -25.63
C LEU A 254 -2.83 -11.87 -24.29
N ASP A 255 -2.59 -13.17 -24.25
CA ASP A 255 -2.73 -13.94 -23.01
C ASP A 255 -1.46 -13.84 -22.16
N ILE A 256 -1.63 -13.45 -20.90
CA ILE A 256 -0.57 -13.38 -19.90
C ILE A 256 -1.01 -14.24 -18.71
N PRO A 257 -0.25 -15.29 -18.37
CA PRO A 257 -0.57 -16.13 -17.22
C PRO A 257 -0.70 -15.30 -15.95
N SER A 258 -1.71 -15.64 -15.14
CA SER A 258 -1.92 -15.08 -13.81
C SER A 258 -2.22 -16.21 -12.84
N ALA A 259 -1.83 -16.05 -11.57
CA ALA A 259 -2.16 -17.01 -10.53
C ALA A 259 -3.70 -17.16 -10.42
N SER A 260 -4.19 -18.39 -10.54
CA SER A 260 -5.63 -18.72 -10.55
C SER A 260 -6.32 -18.54 -9.19
N GLN A 261 -5.54 -18.30 -8.14
CA GLN A 261 -6.01 -18.13 -6.77
C GLN A 261 -6.62 -16.74 -6.48
N TYR A 262 -6.34 -15.75 -7.34
CA TYR A 262 -6.92 -14.40 -7.26
C TYR A 262 -8.12 -14.30 -8.18
N TYR A 263 -9.01 -13.31 -8.00
CA TYR A 263 -10.16 -13.07 -8.87
C TYR A 263 -9.86 -11.95 -9.87
N ASP A 264 -10.33 -12.09 -11.10
CA ASP A 264 -10.48 -10.97 -12.02
C ASP A 264 -11.72 -10.16 -11.66
N LEU A 265 -11.52 -8.91 -11.27
CA LEU A 265 -12.56 -8.01 -10.82
C LEU A 265 -13.55 -7.64 -11.94
N PHE A 266 -13.16 -7.77 -13.21
CA PHE A 266 -13.98 -7.39 -14.35
C PHE A 266 -14.90 -8.47 -14.89
N SER A 267 -14.55 -9.75 -14.73
CA SER A 267 -15.34 -10.87 -15.29
C SER A 267 -15.77 -11.94 -14.28
N GLU A 268 -15.18 -11.96 -13.07
CA GLU A 268 -15.51 -12.96 -12.05
C GLU A 268 -16.23 -12.31 -10.87
N ARG A 269 -17.30 -12.95 -10.39
CA ARG A 269 -18.01 -12.51 -9.18
C ARG A 269 -17.33 -13.07 -7.93
N ILE A 270 -16.81 -12.20 -7.07
CA ILE A 270 -16.19 -12.60 -5.79
C ILE A 270 -17.28 -13.18 -4.86
N PRO A 271 -17.05 -14.34 -4.21
CA PRO A 271 -17.98 -14.90 -3.24
C PRO A 271 -18.27 -13.97 -2.06
N ASP A 272 -19.53 -13.96 -1.61
CA ASP A 272 -19.96 -13.15 -0.46
C ASP A 272 -19.28 -13.57 0.86
N ASN A 273 -18.78 -14.80 0.93
CA ASN A 273 -18.13 -15.40 2.10
C ASN A 273 -16.60 -15.56 1.94
N ARG A 274 -15.95 -14.84 0.99
CA ARG A 274 -14.49 -14.89 0.83
C ARG A 274 -13.80 -14.46 2.12
N THR A 275 -12.99 -15.35 2.69
CA THR A 275 -12.22 -15.11 3.91
C THR A 275 -10.82 -14.58 3.61
N CYS A 276 -10.13 -14.06 4.62
CA CYS A 276 -8.71 -13.67 4.47
C CYS A 276 -7.82 -14.85 4.07
N LYS A 277 -8.14 -16.07 4.52
CA LYS A 277 -7.44 -17.28 4.12
C LYS A 277 -7.64 -17.57 2.64
N ASP A 278 -8.87 -17.45 2.12
CA ASP A 278 -9.17 -17.62 0.69
C ASP A 278 -8.50 -16.52 -0.15
N ALA A 279 -8.29 -15.34 0.42
CA ALA A 279 -7.62 -14.21 -0.22
C ALA A 279 -6.08 -14.23 -0.07
N HIS A 280 -5.50 -15.24 0.59
CA HIS A 280 -4.07 -15.33 0.89
C HIS A 280 -3.51 -14.13 1.65
N ILE A 281 -4.30 -13.62 2.60
CA ILE A 281 -3.92 -12.55 3.52
C ILE A 281 -3.48 -13.20 4.84
N PRO A 282 -2.23 -12.99 5.30
CA PRO A 282 -1.80 -13.47 6.61
C PRO A 282 -2.67 -12.90 7.74
N GLU A 283 -2.89 -13.68 8.81
CA GLU A 283 -3.81 -13.36 9.91
C GLU A 283 -3.54 -11.98 10.53
N TRP A 284 -2.28 -11.59 10.64
CA TRP A 284 -1.88 -10.27 11.18
C TRP A 284 -2.34 -9.09 10.31
N PHE A 285 -2.48 -9.30 9.00
CA PHE A 285 -2.82 -8.27 8.02
C PHE A 285 -4.30 -8.28 7.64
N CYS A 286 -5.05 -9.29 8.05
CA CYS A 286 -6.47 -9.41 7.77
C CYS A 286 -7.30 -8.28 8.44
N CYS A 287 -8.04 -7.50 7.64
CA CYS A 287 -8.89 -6.41 8.14
C CYS A 287 -10.03 -6.92 9.03
N THR A 288 -10.51 -8.14 8.80
CA THR A 288 -11.59 -8.73 9.63
C THR A 288 -11.14 -9.01 11.07
N ASN A 289 -9.82 -9.03 11.33
CA ASN A 289 -9.23 -9.18 12.65
C ASN A 289 -9.15 -7.84 13.39
N VAL A 290 -10.31 -7.25 13.71
CA VAL A 290 -10.39 -6.00 14.50
C VAL A 290 -9.86 -6.24 15.92
N MET A 291 -8.81 -5.49 16.28
CA MET A 291 -8.14 -5.63 17.57
C MET A 291 -8.88 -4.87 18.67
N HIS A 292 -8.90 -5.43 19.88
CA HIS A 292 -9.56 -4.81 21.04
C HIS A 292 -8.53 -4.42 22.10
N PRO A 293 -8.63 -3.22 22.70
CA PRO A 293 -7.69 -2.78 23.72
C PRO A 293 -7.84 -3.59 25.01
N ILE A 294 -6.72 -4.03 25.57
CA ILE A 294 -6.66 -4.63 26.91
C ILE A 294 -6.59 -3.51 27.95
N SER A 295 -7.37 -3.62 29.02
CA SER A 295 -7.36 -2.66 30.12
C SER A 295 -5.97 -2.50 30.73
N SER A 296 -5.54 -1.26 30.95
CA SER A 296 -4.25 -0.96 31.56
C SER A 296 -4.08 -1.52 32.97
N LYS A 297 -5.19 -1.85 33.65
CA LYS A 297 -5.17 -2.55 34.95
C LYS A 297 -4.55 -3.95 34.86
N VAL A 298 -4.62 -4.59 33.68
CA VAL A 298 -4.08 -5.94 33.43
C VAL A 298 -2.57 -5.94 33.37
N TYR A 299 -1.93 -4.93 32.75
CA TYR A 299 -0.47 -4.90 32.55
C TYR A 299 0.27 -3.85 33.39
N LEU A 300 -0.39 -2.80 33.91
CA LEU A 300 0.25 -1.86 34.85
C LEU A 300 0.19 -2.40 36.28
N PRO A 301 1.19 -2.12 37.14
CA PRO A 301 1.18 -2.55 38.54
C PRO A 301 -0.12 -2.13 39.23
N SER A 302 -0.95 -3.10 39.57
CA SER A 302 -2.21 -2.89 40.30
C SER A 302 -2.46 -4.10 41.19
N ARG A 303 -3.25 -3.94 42.27
CA ARG A 303 -3.76 -5.09 43.03
C ARG A 303 -4.73 -5.86 42.11
N LEU A 304 -4.20 -6.80 41.34
CA LEU A 304 -4.95 -7.68 40.43
C LEU A 304 -6.02 -8.42 41.23
N ARG A 305 -7.23 -8.52 40.67
CA ARG A 305 -8.41 -9.01 41.39
C ARG A 305 -8.95 -10.36 40.92
N SER A 306 -8.60 -10.83 39.71
CA SER A 306 -9.04 -12.11 39.16
C SER A 306 -7.83 -12.91 38.67
N ASP A 307 -7.97 -14.24 38.62
CA ASP A 307 -6.91 -15.13 38.11
C ASP A 307 -6.71 -14.96 36.60
N GLU A 308 -7.79 -14.73 35.84
CA GLU A 308 -7.73 -14.41 34.41
C GLU A 308 -6.85 -13.18 34.10
N HIS A 309 -6.91 -12.13 34.94
CA HIS A 309 -6.04 -10.96 34.77
C HIS A 309 -4.56 -11.27 35.06
N LYS A 310 -4.27 -12.25 35.92
CA LYS A 310 -2.90 -12.69 36.19
C LYS A 310 -2.37 -13.49 35.01
N GLU A 311 -3.14 -14.47 34.53
CA GLU A 311 -2.78 -15.28 33.35
C GLU A 311 -2.53 -14.39 32.12
N MET A 312 -3.43 -13.45 31.84
CA MET A 312 -3.25 -12.50 30.75
C MET A 312 -2.01 -11.63 30.92
N ARG A 313 -1.71 -11.18 32.14
CA ARG A 313 -0.47 -10.44 32.42
C ARG A 313 0.76 -11.29 32.12
N ASP A 314 0.78 -12.53 32.59
CA ASP A 314 1.93 -13.43 32.41
C ASP A 314 2.21 -13.68 30.92
N VAL A 315 1.16 -13.84 30.11
CA VAL A 315 1.28 -13.91 28.64
C VAL A 315 1.87 -12.63 28.06
N LEU A 316 1.33 -11.46 28.42
CA LEU A 316 1.81 -10.17 27.93
C LEU A 316 3.27 -9.89 28.33
N ASP A 317 3.64 -10.22 29.56
CA ASP A 317 5.01 -10.07 30.06
C ASP A 317 5.94 -11.06 29.34
N THR A 318 5.52 -12.29 29.07
CA THR A 318 6.30 -13.25 28.27
C THR A 318 6.58 -12.73 26.87
N ILE A 319 5.54 -12.22 26.18
CA ILE A 319 5.68 -11.61 24.85
C ILE A 319 6.65 -10.42 24.93
N ALA A 320 6.47 -9.53 25.92
CA ALA A 320 7.32 -8.35 26.09
C ALA A 320 8.80 -8.69 26.30
N HIS A 321 9.11 -9.70 27.12
CA HIS A 321 10.49 -10.14 27.34
C HIS A 321 11.08 -10.78 26.09
N GLN A 322 10.30 -11.62 25.38
CA GLN A 322 10.74 -12.23 24.14
C GLN A 322 11.07 -11.18 23.06
N MET A 323 10.24 -10.14 22.93
CA MET A 323 10.53 -9.01 22.03
C MET A 323 11.86 -8.33 22.35
N VAL A 324 12.16 -8.09 23.64
CA VAL A 324 13.43 -7.46 24.04
C VAL A 324 14.62 -8.38 23.77
N LEU A 325 14.44 -9.70 23.95
CA LEU A 325 15.47 -10.68 23.61
C LEU A 325 15.77 -10.63 22.11
N GLU A 326 14.76 -10.72 21.25
CA GLU A 326 14.92 -10.65 19.79
C GLU A 326 15.55 -9.33 19.32
N MET A 327 15.14 -8.20 19.91
CA MET A 327 15.76 -6.91 19.60
C MET A 327 17.26 -6.92 19.92
N ASN A 328 17.65 -7.43 21.10
CA ASN A 328 19.05 -7.54 21.46
C ASN A 328 19.82 -8.49 20.54
N GLU A 329 19.25 -9.66 20.24
CA GLU A 329 19.84 -10.65 19.34
C GLU A 329 20.08 -10.09 17.94
N SER A 330 19.12 -9.33 17.40
CA SER A 330 19.25 -8.70 16.09
C SER A 330 20.38 -7.66 16.01
N THR A 331 20.79 -7.12 17.16
CA THR A 331 21.87 -6.12 17.26
C THR A 331 23.22 -6.69 17.65
N LEU A 332 23.32 -8.00 17.93
CA LEU A 332 24.59 -8.66 18.26
C LEU A 332 25.71 -8.44 17.22
N PRO A 333 25.43 -8.41 15.90
CA PRO A 333 26.48 -8.14 14.91
C PRO A 333 27.09 -6.74 14.97
N ALA A 334 26.51 -5.82 15.74
CA ALA A 334 26.98 -4.45 15.94
C ALA A 334 26.97 -4.10 17.45
N GLU A 335 27.31 -5.07 18.31
CA GLU A 335 27.29 -4.92 19.77
C GLU A 335 28.18 -3.77 20.25
N GLU A 336 29.25 -3.44 19.53
CA GLU A 336 30.12 -2.30 19.83
C GLU A 336 29.46 -0.92 19.57
N LEU A 337 28.41 -0.86 18.76
CA LEU A 337 27.66 0.36 18.45
C LEU A 337 26.32 0.43 19.22
N CYS A 338 25.83 -0.70 19.72
CA CYS A 338 24.51 -0.83 20.34
C CYS A 338 24.61 -1.06 21.85
N ARG A 339 23.65 -0.50 22.61
CA ARG A 339 23.50 -0.82 24.03
C ARG A 339 22.44 -1.89 24.21
N ARG A 340 22.73 -2.88 25.06
CA ARG A 340 21.76 -3.89 25.45
C ARG A 340 20.51 -3.24 26.04
N LEU A 341 19.36 -3.68 25.59
CA LEU A 341 18.04 -3.24 26.03
C LEU A 341 17.52 -4.13 27.16
N GLU A 342 16.83 -3.52 28.10
CA GLU A 342 16.07 -4.17 29.15
C GLU A 342 14.60 -3.77 29.03
N PHE A 343 13.70 -4.70 29.39
CA PHE A 343 12.27 -4.42 29.44
C PHE A 343 11.99 -3.29 30.45
N GLY A 344 11.28 -2.27 30.00
CA GLY A 344 10.89 -1.14 30.85
C GLY A 344 9.49 -1.31 31.42
N LYS A 345 8.48 -1.34 30.53
CA LYS A 345 7.07 -1.61 30.85
C LYS A 345 6.23 -1.76 29.59
N THR A 346 5.11 -2.46 29.71
CA THR A 346 4.03 -2.46 28.70
C THR A 346 3.30 -1.11 28.70
N ARG A 347 3.18 -0.52 27.51
CA ARG A 347 2.54 0.78 27.27
C ARG A 347 1.10 0.62 26.78
N ALA A 348 0.89 -0.34 25.90
CA ALA A 348 -0.41 -0.72 25.39
C ALA A 348 -0.40 -2.19 25.02
N ALA A 349 -1.56 -2.83 25.09
CA ALA A 349 -1.76 -4.18 24.60
C ALA A 349 -3.15 -4.27 23.96
N LEU A 350 -3.23 -4.95 22.83
CA LEU A 350 -4.47 -5.26 22.15
C LEU A 350 -4.52 -6.76 21.86
N TYR A 351 -5.73 -7.30 21.73
CA TYR A 351 -5.94 -8.70 21.39
C TYR A 351 -7.06 -8.89 20.37
N LYS A 352 -7.04 -10.04 19.69
CA LYS A 352 -8.14 -10.56 18.88
C LYS A 352 -8.14 -12.07 18.99
N GLU A 353 -9.22 -12.63 19.52
CA GLU A 353 -9.48 -14.08 19.42
C GLU A 353 -9.77 -14.43 17.95
N LEU A 354 -9.01 -15.38 17.43
CA LEU A 354 -9.16 -15.88 16.06
C LEU A 354 -10.08 -17.11 16.04
N ASP A 355 -9.89 -17.99 17.02
CA ASP A 355 -10.68 -19.21 17.25
C ASP A 355 -10.59 -19.64 18.72
N SER A 356 -11.10 -20.83 19.08
CA SER A 356 -11.11 -21.35 20.45
C SER A 356 -9.72 -21.63 21.06
N SER A 357 -8.66 -21.60 20.26
CA SER A 357 -7.29 -21.95 20.62
C SER A 357 -6.24 -20.91 20.25
N SER A 358 -6.60 -19.92 19.43
CA SER A 358 -5.67 -18.95 18.86
C SER A 358 -6.07 -17.51 19.19
N VAL A 359 -5.12 -16.73 19.71
CA VAL A 359 -5.30 -15.30 20.01
C VAL A 359 -4.15 -14.52 19.39
N LEU A 360 -4.49 -13.45 18.68
CA LEU A 360 -3.55 -12.48 18.15
C LEU A 360 -3.31 -11.37 19.18
N PHE A 361 -2.05 -11.10 19.52
CA PHE A 361 -1.69 -10.01 20.42
C PHE A 361 -0.88 -8.94 19.69
N ARG A 362 -1.14 -7.67 20.03
CA ARG A 362 -0.27 -6.55 19.70
C ARG A 362 0.17 -5.88 20.99
N VAL A 363 1.46 -5.98 21.30
CA VAL A 363 2.02 -5.45 22.54
C VAL A 363 3.00 -4.33 22.20
N VAL A 364 2.81 -3.17 22.83
CA VAL A 364 3.72 -2.03 22.72
C VAL A 364 4.41 -1.85 24.05
N ILE A 365 5.73 -1.90 24.04
CA ILE A 365 6.57 -1.82 25.22
C ILE A 365 7.47 -0.58 25.16
N SER A 366 7.88 -0.10 26.33
CA SER A 366 9.06 0.76 26.44
C SER A 366 10.23 -0.05 26.94
N VAL A 367 11.41 0.25 26.40
CA VAL A 367 12.70 -0.36 26.77
C VAL A 367 13.57 0.65 27.50
N ARG A 368 14.57 0.16 28.24
CA ARG A 368 15.62 0.95 28.87
C ARG A 368 16.97 0.47 28.34
N GLN A 369 17.93 1.37 28.17
CA GLN A 369 19.30 0.96 27.88
C GLN A 369 19.96 0.52 29.17
N LYS A 370 20.61 -0.64 29.14
CA LYS A 370 21.47 -1.07 30.24
C LYS A 370 22.67 -0.14 30.31
N ASN A 371 22.97 0.36 31.51
CA ASN A 371 24.16 1.17 31.72
C ASN A 371 25.41 0.33 31.40
N ALA A 372 26.39 0.94 30.72
CA ALA A 372 27.70 0.34 30.56
C ALA A 372 28.30 0.14 31.97
N SER A 373 28.54 -1.12 32.34
CA SER A 373 29.21 -1.52 33.57
C SER A 373 30.70 -1.29 33.49
#